data_AF-A0A3B9DRZ3-F1
#
_entry.id   AF-A0A3B9DRZ3-F1
#
_cell.length_a   1.000
_cell.length_b   1.000
_cell.length_c   1.000
_cell.angle_alpha   90.00
_cell.angle_beta   90.00
_cell.angle_gamma   90.00
#
_symmetry.space_group_name_H-M   'P 1'
#
loop_
_entity.id
_entity.type
_entity.pdbx_description
1 polymer ?
#
loop_
_entity_poly.entity_id
_entity_poly.type
_entity_poly.pdbx_seq_one_letter_code
_entity_poly.pdbx_strand_id
1 'polypeptide(L)'
;MSNSWAMLKASATVLRLDTELLIFPLLSTLAVILITVSLVALIMFFGGSEALDGPGYLVYSGGFVFYLILYTVIFFFNAGLVGATLIRLDGGDPTVGDGMNIATKKLPTILGYAVIAATVGMVLRVIEERVGALGRIVVGLIGMSWSLTTYLTVPVLVSKDVGAIDAVKESASIFRRTWG
;
A
#
# COMPACT_ATOMS: atom_id res chain seq x y z
N MET A 1 -29.18 -12.00 -27.06
CA MET A 1 -27.92 -11.25 -26.84
C MET A 1 -28.13 -9.93 -26.06
N SER A 2 -29.15 -9.84 -25.20
CA SER A 2 -29.50 -8.61 -24.45
C SER A 2 -29.01 -8.58 -22.99
N ASN A 3 -28.57 -9.72 -22.43
CA ASN A 3 -28.18 -9.80 -21.01
C ASN A 3 -26.74 -9.35 -20.73
N SER A 4 -25.79 -9.55 -21.64
CA SER A 4 -24.40 -9.11 -21.44
C SER A 4 -24.26 -7.58 -21.44
N TRP A 5 -25.08 -6.87 -22.21
CA TRP A 5 -25.05 -5.42 -22.30
C TRP A 5 -25.74 -4.74 -21.10
N ALA A 6 -26.79 -5.37 -20.56
CA ALA A 6 -27.41 -4.95 -19.30
C ALA A 6 -26.48 -5.21 -18.10
N MET A 7 -25.73 -6.32 -18.09
CA MET A 7 -24.70 -6.57 -17.08
C MET A 7 -23.50 -5.64 -17.19
N LEU A 8 -23.03 -5.32 -18.41
CA LEU A 8 -21.99 -4.30 -18.61
C LEU A 8 -22.47 -2.91 -18.19
N LYS A 9 -23.73 -2.55 -18.43
CA LYS A 9 -24.32 -1.29 -17.93
C LYS A 9 -24.54 -1.29 -16.42
N ALA A 10 -24.89 -2.42 -15.81
CA ALA A 10 -25.00 -2.55 -14.37
C ALA A 10 -23.63 -2.42 -13.70
N SER A 11 -22.59 -3.10 -14.22
CA SER A 11 -21.20 -2.92 -13.79
C SER A 11 -20.69 -1.49 -14.06
N ALA A 12 -21.06 -0.87 -15.18
CA ALA A 12 -20.73 0.52 -15.49
C ALA A 12 -21.47 1.53 -14.59
N THR A 13 -22.67 1.19 -14.09
CA THR A 13 -23.44 2.02 -13.15
C THR A 13 -22.90 1.87 -11.72
N VAL A 14 -22.42 0.68 -11.35
CA VAL A 14 -21.68 0.43 -10.10
C VAL A 14 -20.28 1.08 -10.15
N LEU A 15 -19.61 1.11 -11.31
CA LEU A 15 -18.37 1.89 -11.53
C LEU A 15 -18.61 3.41 -11.54
N ARG A 16 -19.83 3.85 -11.87
CA ARG A 16 -20.24 5.25 -11.84
C ARG A 16 -20.44 5.80 -10.43
N LEU A 17 -20.30 4.97 -9.39
CA LEU A 17 -20.46 5.43 -8.02
C LEU A 17 -19.28 6.24 -7.48
N ASP A 18 -18.04 6.13 -8.00
CA ASP A 18 -16.90 6.82 -7.39
C ASP A 18 -15.69 7.01 -8.33
N THR A 19 -15.86 7.76 -9.42
CA THR A 19 -14.70 8.24 -10.22
C THR A 19 -13.68 9.00 -9.36
N GLU A 20 -14.16 9.64 -8.29
CA GLU A 20 -13.35 10.43 -7.36
C GLU A 20 -12.46 9.57 -6.46
N LEU A 21 -12.93 8.40 -5.99
CA LEU A 21 -12.09 7.50 -5.17
C LEU A 21 -11.05 6.74 -5.99
N LEU A 22 -11.30 6.49 -7.27
CA LEU A 22 -10.33 5.86 -8.18
C LEU A 22 -9.07 6.70 -8.42
N ILE A 23 -9.08 7.98 -8.05
CA ILE A 23 -7.90 8.83 -8.16
C ILE A 23 -6.79 8.40 -7.21
N PHE A 24 -7.09 7.82 -6.04
CA PHE A 24 -6.07 7.38 -5.07
C PHE A 24 -5.22 6.22 -5.62
N PRO A 25 -5.80 5.12 -6.14
CA PRO A 25 -5.05 4.09 -6.85
C PRO A 25 -4.27 4.63 -8.06
N LEU A 26 -4.85 5.54 -8.84
CA LEU A 26 -4.20 6.11 -10.01
C LEU A 26 -2.97 6.96 -9.63
N LEU A 27 -3.10 7.82 -8.63
CA LEU A 27 -2.00 8.62 -8.11
C LEU A 27 -0.93 7.73 -7.47
N SER A 28 -1.33 6.67 -6.75
CA SER A 28 -0.39 5.70 -6.19
C SER A 28 0.43 5.01 -7.27
N THR A 29 -0.21 4.52 -8.32
CA THR A 29 0.47 3.83 -9.42
C THR A 29 1.39 4.77 -10.18
N LEU A 30 0.95 6.00 -10.47
CA LEU A 30 1.78 7.03 -11.08
C LEU A 30 3.00 7.36 -10.20
N ALA A 31 2.80 7.55 -8.89
CA ALA A 31 3.88 7.85 -7.95
C ALA A 31 4.91 6.71 -7.89
N VAL A 32 4.45 5.46 -7.83
CA VAL A 32 5.33 4.28 -7.86
C VAL A 32 6.13 4.21 -9.16
N ILE A 33 5.50 4.46 -10.30
CA ILE A 33 6.19 4.51 -11.61
C ILE A 33 7.26 5.60 -11.59
N LEU A 34 6.90 6.82 -11.18
CA LEU A 34 7.83 7.95 -11.12
C LEU A 34 9.03 7.64 -10.22
N ILE A 35 8.79 7.14 -9.01
CA ILE A 35 9.87 6.78 -8.06
C ILE A 35 10.78 5.70 -8.66
N THR A 36 10.20 4.70 -9.32
CA THR A 36 10.95 3.61 -9.96
C THR A 36 11.79 4.14 -11.12
N VAL A 37 11.20 4.95 -12.01
CA VAL A 37 11.89 5.56 -13.15
C VAL A 37 13.00 6.50 -12.67
N SER A 38 12.75 7.30 -11.64
CA SER A 38 13.75 8.17 -11.03
C SER A 38 14.92 7.38 -10.47
N LEU A 39 14.68 6.25 -9.80
CA LEU A 39 15.76 5.38 -9.31
C LEU A 39 16.56 4.79 -10.48
N VAL A 40 15.88 4.26 -11.51
CA VAL A 40 16.57 3.70 -12.68
C VAL A 40 17.41 4.78 -13.37
N ALA A 41 16.87 5.97 -13.57
CA ALA A 41 17.59 7.10 -14.13
C ALA A 41 18.81 7.49 -13.28
N LEU A 42 18.67 7.48 -11.95
CA LEU A 42 19.77 7.74 -11.02
C LEU A 42 20.87 6.69 -11.15
N ILE A 43 20.52 5.41 -11.16
CA ILE A 43 21.47 4.30 -11.34
C ILE A 43 22.22 4.46 -12.66
N MET A 44 21.50 4.72 -13.75
CA MET A 44 22.10 4.93 -15.08
C MET A 44 23.03 6.15 -15.09
N PHE A 45 22.64 7.25 -14.44
CA PHE A 45 23.46 8.46 -14.33
C PHE A 45 24.78 8.21 -13.58
N PHE A 46 24.77 7.34 -12.57
CA PHE A 46 25.95 7.01 -11.76
C PHE A 46 26.77 5.82 -12.29
N GLY A 47 26.59 5.40 -13.54
CA GLY A 47 27.39 4.33 -14.16
C GLY A 47 26.63 3.02 -14.40
N GLY A 48 25.31 3.02 -14.25
CA GLY A 48 24.47 1.86 -14.57
C GLY A 48 24.74 0.68 -13.65
N SER A 49 25.09 -0.48 -14.22
CA SER A 49 25.40 -1.69 -13.44
C SER A 49 26.60 -1.50 -12.53
N GLU A 50 27.59 -0.68 -12.90
CA GLU A 50 28.77 -0.42 -12.06
C GLU A 50 28.40 0.27 -10.75
N ALA A 51 27.34 1.08 -10.74
CA ALA A 51 26.81 1.70 -9.52
C ALA A 51 26.25 0.66 -8.53
N LEU A 52 25.91 -0.55 -9.02
CA LEU A 52 25.42 -1.67 -8.23
C LEU A 52 26.53 -2.60 -7.76
N ASP A 53 27.75 -2.44 -8.29
CA ASP A 53 28.96 -3.19 -7.87
C ASP A 53 29.69 -2.53 -6.69
N GLY A 54 29.12 -1.46 -6.12
CA GLY A 54 29.63 -0.79 -4.93
C GLY A 54 29.63 -1.68 -3.67
N PRO A 55 30.20 -1.17 -2.55
CA PRO A 55 30.20 -1.89 -1.28
C PRO A 55 28.80 -2.39 -0.92
N GLY A 56 28.66 -3.69 -0.61
CA GLY A 56 27.35 -4.33 -0.42
C GLY A 56 26.44 -3.60 0.59
N TYR A 57 27.00 -3.01 1.65
CA TYR A 57 26.22 -2.23 2.62
C TYR A 57 25.58 -0.96 2.02
N LEU A 58 26.19 -0.33 1.01
CA LEU A 58 25.60 0.82 0.30
C LEU A 58 24.47 0.37 -0.61
N VAL A 59 24.65 -0.73 -1.33
CA VAL A 59 23.63 -1.28 -2.23
C VAL A 59 22.42 -1.76 -1.44
N TYR A 60 22.63 -2.48 -0.33
CA TYR A 60 21.53 -2.94 0.52
C TYR A 60 20.86 -1.80 1.29
N SER A 61 21.59 -0.80 1.78
CA SER A 61 20.97 0.36 2.45
C SER A 61 20.19 1.25 1.46
N GLY A 62 20.72 1.49 0.26
CA GLY A 62 20.01 2.16 -0.82
C GLY A 62 18.74 1.42 -1.25
N GLY A 63 18.82 0.08 -1.40
CA GLY A 63 17.66 -0.77 -1.68
C GLY A 63 16.60 -0.72 -0.58
N PHE A 64 17.02 -0.73 0.69
CA PHE A 64 16.10 -0.60 1.82
C PHE A 64 15.39 0.75 1.82
N VAL A 65 16.12 1.85 1.63
CA VAL A 65 15.53 3.21 1.55
C VAL A 65 14.54 3.29 0.39
N PHE A 66 14.86 2.69 -0.76
CA PHE A 66 13.95 2.62 -1.90
C PHE A 66 12.65 1.87 -1.57
N TYR A 67 12.74 0.67 -0.97
CA TYR A 67 11.55 -0.08 -0.55
C TYR A 67 10.76 0.66 0.52
N LEU A 68 11.43 1.32 1.46
CA LEU A 68 10.77 2.14 2.47
C LEU A 68 9.94 3.27 1.84
N ILE A 69 10.52 3.99 0.87
CA ILE A 69 9.81 5.06 0.14
C ILE A 69 8.62 4.48 -0.64
N LEU A 70 8.83 3.39 -1.38
CA LEU A 70 7.75 2.74 -2.16
C LEU A 70 6.58 2.30 -1.27
N TYR A 71 6.86 1.54 -0.19
CA TYR A 71 5.81 1.07 0.70
C TYR A 71 5.12 2.21 1.44
N THR A 72 5.86 3.27 1.82
CA THR A 72 5.26 4.47 2.42
C THR A 72 4.24 5.08 1.48
N VAL A 73 4.60 5.28 0.21
CA VAL A 73 3.73 5.88 -0.80
C VAL A 73 2.50 5.02 -1.06
N ILE A 74 2.69 3.71 -1.26
CA ILE A 74 1.59 2.76 -1.49
C ILE A 74 0.62 2.77 -0.30
N PHE A 75 1.13 2.63 0.93
CA PHE A 75 0.29 2.59 2.13
C PHE A 75 -0.39 3.94 2.39
N PHE A 76 0.25 5.05 2.05
CA PHE A 76 -0.32 6.38 2.19
C PHE A 76 -1.54 6.60 1.29
N PHE A 77 -1.43 6.31 -0.01
CA PHE A 77 -2.58 6.41 -0.91
C PHE A 77 -3.68 5.39 -0.58
N ASN A 78 -3.30 4.18 -0.16
CA ASN A 78 -4.26 3.18 0.31
C ASN A 78 -5.00 3.64 1.57
N ALA A 79 -4.30 4.25 2.54
CA ALA A 79 -4.93 4.80 3.74
C ALA A 79 -5.91 5.92 3.37
N GLY A 80 -5.56 6.79 2.42
CA GLY A 80 -6.45 7.84 1.93
C GLY A 80 -7.70 7.29 1.22
N LEU A 81 -7.53 6.27 0.38
CA LEU A 81 -8.65 5.58 -0.28
C LEU A 81 -9.62 4.98 0.73
N VAL A 82 -9.12 4.22 1.71
CA VAL A 82 -10.00 3.59 2.71
C VAL A 82 -10.63 4.64 3.61
N GLY A 83 -9.90 5.67 4.01
CA GLY A 83 -10.45 6.78 4.79
C GLY A 83 -11.61 7.48 4.07
N ALA A 84 -11.44 7.80 2.79
CA ALA A 84 -12.49 8.37 1.96
C ALA A 84 -13.67 7.39 1.75
N THR A 85 -13.39 6.09 1.65
CA THR A 85 -14.43 5.05 1.58
C THR A 85 -15.26 4.98 2.86
N LEU A 86 -14.63 5.13 4.04
CA LEU A 86 -15.34 5.13 5.32
C LEU A 86 -16.29 6.34 5.45
N ILE A 87 -15.84 7.54 5.05
CA ILE A 87 -16.71 8.74 5.00
C ILE A 87 -17.97 8.48 4.15
N ARG A 88 -17.81 7.80 3.01
CA ARG A 88 -18.93 7.46 2.14
C ARG A 88 -19.89 6.46 2.78
N LEU A 89 -19.36 5.43 3.45
CA LEU A 89 -20.16 4.42 4.12
C LEU A 89 -21.00 5.03 5.28
N ASP A 90 -20.48 6.08 5.92
CA ASP A 90 -21.20 6.85 6.94
C ASP A 90 -22.24 7.84 6.34
N GLY A 91 -22.43 7.83 5.01
CA GLY A 91 -23.40 8.67 4.30
C GLY A 91 -22.91 10.07 3.96
N GLY A 92 -21.62 10.36 4.16
CA GLY A 92 -20.98 11.62 3.76
C GLY A 92 -20.58 11.67 2.27
N ASP A 93 -20.10 12.83 1.84
CA ASP A 93 -19.57 13.06 0.49
C ASP A 93 -18.03 13.19 0.56
N PRO A 94 -17.27 12.13 0.20
CA PRO A 94 -15.82 12.13 0.36
C PRO A 94 -15.12 12.94 -0.72
N THR A 95 -14.19 13.81 -0.33
CA THR A 95 -13.30 14.48 -1.29
C THR A 95 -11.91 13.86 -1.30
N VAL A 96 -11.15 14.10 -2.38
CA VAL A 96 -9.72 13.75 -2.45
C VAL A 96 -8.92 14.40 -1.30
N GLY A 97 -9.31 15.62 -0.91
CA GLY A 97 -8.69 16.35 0.20
C GLY A 97 -8.86 15.63 1.54
N ASP A 98 -10.04 15.05 1.79
CA ASP A 98 -10.32 14.33 3.03
C ASP A 98 -9.47 13.07 3.16
N GLY A 99 -9.39 12.27 2.09
CA GLY A 99 -8.52 11.08 2.09
C GLY A 99 -7.05 11.44 2.25
N MET A 100 -6.58 12.52 1.62
CA MET A 100 -5.21 13.01 1.78
C MET A 100 -4.89 13.46 3.21
N ASN A 101 -5.84 14.17 3.85
CA ASN A 101 -5.73 14.61 5.24
C ASN A 101 -5.71 13.41 6.21
N ILE A 102 -6.58 12.43 5.99
CA ILE A 102 -6.61 11.18 6.78
C ILE A 102 -5.27 10.44 6.65
N ALA A 103 -4.77 10.24 5.44
CA ALA A 103 -3.49 9.59 5.20
C ALA A 103 -2.33 10.33 5.89
N THR A 104 -2.35 11.66 5.85
CA THR A 104 -1.32 12.51 6.50
C THR A 104 -1.35 12.37 8.02
N LYS A 105 -2.54 12.32 8.65
CA LYS A 105 -2.67 12.06 10.09
C LYS A 105 -2.15 10.67 10.48
N LYS A 106 -2.16 9.72 9.55
CA LYS A 106 -1.68 8.35 9.72
C LYS A 106 -0.21 8.15 9.35
N LEU A 107 0.51 9.19 8.94
CA LEU A 107 1.88 9.07 8.45
C LEU A 107 2.83 8.31 9.40
N PRO A 108 2.84 8.54 10.73
CA PRO A 108 3.72 7.79 11.63
C PRO A 108 3.41 6.28 11.65
N THR A 109 2.11 5.93 11.63
CA THR A 109 1.67 4.53 11.56
C THR A 109 2.05 3.92 10.22
N ILE A 110 1.83 4.64 9.11
CA ILE A 110 2.22 4.23 7.76
C ILE A 110 3.72 3.94 7.69
N LEU A 111 4.56 4.84 8.21
CA LEU A 111 6.02 4.67 8.23
C LEU A 111 6.42 3.42 9.02
N GLY A 112 5.79 3.16 10.17
CA GLY A 112 6.03 1.95 10.96
C GLY A 112 5.77 0.66 10.17
N TYR A 113 4.65 0.59 9.45
CA TYR A 113 4.36 -0.55 8.57
C TYR A 113 5.27 -0.61 7.35
N ALA A 114 5.62 0.55 6.78
CA ALA A 114 6.51 0.61 5.62
C ALA A 114 7.92 0.10 5.97
N VAL A 115 8.41 0.34 7.19
CA VAL A 115 9.67 -0.25 7.68
C VAL A 115 9.58 -1.77 7.71
N ILE A 116 8.52 -2.33 8.30
CA ILE A 116 8.32 -3.78 8.36
C ILE A 116 8.27 -4.36 6.94
N ALA A 117 7.51 -3.72 6.04
CA ALA A 117 7.38 -4.16 4.66
C ALA A 117 8.69 -4.04 3.88
N ALA A 118 9.45 -2.98 4.09
CA ALA A 118 10.77 -2.81 3.48
C ALA A 118 11.75 -3.88 3.98
N THR A 119 11.74 -4.22 5.27
CA THR A 119 12.54 -5.32 5.82
C THR A 119 12.17 -6.65 5.17
N VAL A 120 10.87 -6.97 5.07
CA VAL A 120 10.45 -8.21 4.41
C VAL A 120 10.84 -8.22 2.93
N GLY A 121 10.64 -7.12 2.21
CA GLY A 121 11.08 -6.97 0.83
C GLY A 121 12.59 -7.21 0.67
N MET A 122 13.40 -6.68 1.58
CA MET A 122 14.85 -6.91 1.58
C MET A 122 15.20 -8.37 1.84
N VAL A 123 14.52 -9.03 2.79
CA VAL A 123 14.74 -10.46 3.06
C VAL A 123 14.39 -11.31 1.83
N LEU A 124 13.25 -11.03 1.18
CA LEU A 124 12.86 -11.72 -0.05
C LEU A 124 13.90 -11.51 -1.16
N ARG A 125 14.39 -10.28 -1.34
CA ARG A 125 15.45 -9.98 -2.31
C ARG A 125 16.74 -10.75 -2.04
N VAL A 126 17.19 -10.80 -0.79
CA VAL A 126 18.39 -11.57 -0.42
C VAL A 126 18.20 -13.06 -0.69
N ILE A 127 16.99 -13.59 -0.50
CA ILE A 127 16.67 -14.96 -0.85
C ILE A 127 16.70 -15.14 -2.37
N GLU A 128 16.06 -14.25 -3.14
CA GLU A 128 16.03 -14.26 -4.62
C GLU A 128 17.41 -14.27 -5.25
N GLU A 129 18.34 -13.46 -4.72
CA GLU A 129 19.72 -13.37 -5.18
C GLU A 129 20.48 -14.71 -5.01
N ARG A 130 20.06 -15.54 -4.05
CA ARG A 130 20.72 -16.82 -3.70
C ARG A 130 20.06 -18.04 -4.33
N VAL A 131 18.86 -17.93 -4.85
CA VAL A 131 18.16 -19.06 -5.49
C VAL A 131 18.29 -19.05 -7.01
N GLY A 132 18.45 -20.24 -7.59
CA GLY A 132 18.44 -20.44 -9.04
C GLY A 132 17.06 -20.13 -9.66
N ALA A 133 16.94 -20.30 -10.99
CA ALA A 133 15.74 -19.92 -11.75
C ALA A 133 14.41 -20.45 -11.17
N LEU A 134 14.39 -21.70 -10.67
CA LEU A 134 13.21 -22.29 -10.03
C LEU A 134 12.84 -21.62 -8.70
N GLY A 135 13.83 -21.18 -7.91
CA GLY A 135 13.55 -20.48 -6.67
C GLY A 135 13.08 -19.05 -6.89
N ARG A 136 13.47 -18.37 -7.98
CA ARG A 136 12.90 -17.05 -8.34
C ARG A 136 11.40 -17.11 -8.60
N ILE A 137 10.89 -18.22 -9.16
CA ILE A 137 9.45 -18.43 -9.35
C ILE A 137 8.76 -18.57 -7.99
N VAL A 138 9.34 -19.36 -7.07
CA VAL A 138 8.80 -19.54 -5.72
C VAL A 138 8.82 -18.23 -4.93
N VAL A 139 9.90 -17.44 -5.01
CA VAL A 139 9.92 -16.13 -4.33
C VAL A 139 8.98 -15.14 -5.01
N GLY A 140 8.80 -15.19 -6.33
CA GLY A 140 7.75 -14.41 -7.01
C GLY A 140 6.33 -14.73 -6.51
N LEU A 141 6.04 -16.01 -6.21
CA LEU A 141 4.77 -16.43 -5.60
C LEU A 141 4.64 -15.97 -4.13
N ILE A 142 5.74 -15.99 -3.38
CA ILE A 142 5.79 -15.44 -2.02
C ILE A 142 5.63 -13.92 -2.05
N GLY A 143 6.20 -13.24 -3.02
CA GLY A 143 6.02 -11.81 -3.27
C GLY A 143 4.58 -11.46 -3.66
N MET A 144 3.91 -12.30 -4.46
CA MET A 144 2.46 -12.20 -4.69
C MET A 144 1.65 -12.43 -3.40
N SER A 145 2.04 -13.40 -2.58
CA SER A 145 1.41 -13.63 -1.27
C SER A 145 1.62 -12.45 -0.32
N TRP A 146 2.75 -11.76 -0.44
CA TRP A 146 3.05 -10.52 0.27
C TRP A 146 2.21 -9.33 -0.22
N SER A 147 1.88 -9.27 -1.52
CA SER A 147 0.94 -8.28 -2.05
C SER A 147 -0.49 -8.50 -1.51
N LEU A 148 -0.91 -9.76 -1.35
CA LEU A 148 -2.17 -10.10 -0.68
C LEU A 148 -2.14 -9.75 0.82
N THR A 149 -1.00 -9.97 1.49
CA THR A 149 -0.79 -9.54 2.88
C THR A 149 -0.86 -8.03 3.01
N THR A 150 -0.38 -7.27 2.01
CA THR A 150 -0.52 -5.83 1.93
C THR A 150 -1.99 -5.40 1.84
N TYR A 151 -2.80 -6.09 1.03
CA TYR A 151 -4.25 -5.87 0.96
C TYR A 151 -4.97 -6.10 2.30
N LEU A 152 -4.46 -6.99 3.16
CA LEU A 152 -4.97 -7.22 4.51
C LEU A 152 -4.37 -6.25 5.54
N THR A 153 -3.16 -5.77 5.30
CA THR A 153 -2.48 -4.78 6.15
C THR A 153 -3.18 -3.44 6.06
N VAL A 154 -3.70 -3.06 4.89
CA VAL A 154 -4.41 -1.79 4.65
C VAL A 154 -5.67 -1.63 5.54
N PRO A 155 -6.61 -2.59 5.62
CA PRO A 155 -7.70 -2.57 6.59
C PRO A 155 -7.23 -2.50 8.04
N VAL A 156 -6.14 -3.18 8.40
CA VAL A 156 -5.56 -3.13 9.76
C VAL A 156 -4.93 -1.78 10.06
N LEU A 157 -4.37 -1.11 9.05
CA LEU A 157 -3.75 0.21 9.13
C LEU A 157 -4.80 1.31 9.34
N VAL A 158 -6.00 1.11 8.79
CA VAL A 158 -7.10 2.09 8.81
C VAL A 158 -8.15 1.79 9.89
N SER A 159 -8.43 0.52 10.21
CA SER A 159 -9.29 0.16 11.34
C SER A 159 -8.64 0.44 12.69
N LYS A 160 -7.32 0.69 12.71
CA LYS A 160 -6.60 1.22 13.88
C LYS A 160 -6.55 2.74 13.80
N ASP A 161 -7.72 3.36 13.93
CA ASP A 161 -7.85 4.74 14.43
C ASP A 161 -7.90 4.83 15.95
N VAL A 162 -7.40 3.78 16.59
CA VAL A 162 -7.08 3.67 17.99
C VAL A 162 -5.94 2.67 18.05
N GLY A 163 -4.97 2.81 18.95
CA GLY A 163 -4.00 1.73 19.17
C GLY A 163 -4.77 0.41 19.31
N ALA A 164 -4.22 -0.73 18.91
CA ALA A 164 -4.94 -2.03 18.95
C ALA A 164 -5.66 -2.28 20.30
N ILE A 165 -5.12 -1.69 21.36
CA ILE A 165 -5.60 -1.68 22.73
C ILE A 165 -6.85 -0.78 22.91
N ASP A 166 -6.88 0.40 22.29
CA ASP A 166 -7.94 1.38 22.51
C ASP A 166 -9.22 1.05 21.73
N ALA A 167 -9.14 0.36 20.58
CA ALA A 167 -10.31 -0.15 19.85
C ALA A 167 -11.05 -1.25 20.64
N VAL A 168 -10.28 -2.08 21.35
CA VAL A 168 -10.81 -3.10 22.27
C VAL A 168 -11.42 -2.45 23.51
N LYS A 169 -10.82 -1.37 24.04
CA LYS A 169 -11.39 -0.60 25.15
C LYS A 169 -12.67 0.13 24.77
N GLU A 170 -12.73 0.76 23.61
CA GLU A 170 -13.92 1.46 23.10
C GLU A 170 -15.07 0.45 22.94
N SER A 171 -14.81 -0.68 22.28
CA SER A 171 -15.79 -1.76 22.08
C SER A 171 -16.23 -2.38 23.40
N ALA A 172 -15.31 -2.60 24.36
CA ALA A 172 -15.65 -3.07 25.70
C ALA A 172 -16.44 -2.02 26.49
N SER A 173 -16.20 -0.72 26.27
CA SER A 173 -16.95 0.37 26.90
C SER A 173 -18.37 0.47 26.34
N ILE A 174 -18.54 0.29 25.02
CA ILE A 174 -19.84 0.26 24.35
C ILE A 174 -20.61 -0.98 24.80
N PHE A 175 -19.96 -2.14 24.87
CA PHE A 175 -20.56 -3.38 25.36
C PHE A 175 -21.03 -3.23 26.82
N ARG A 176 -20.19 -2.67 27.71
CA ARG A 176 -20.59 -2.34 29.08
C ARG A 176 -21.71 -1.31 29.15
N ARG A 177 -21.69 -0.27 28.33
CA ARG A 177 -22.79 0.71 28.31
C ARG A 177 -24.12 0.12 27.84
N THR A 178 -24.07 -0.91 27.00
CA THR A 178 -25.26 -1.55 26.44
C THR A 178 -25.77 -2.71 27.31
N TRP A 179 -24.90 -3.36 28.09
CA TRP A 179 -25.22 -4.57 28.86
C TRP A 179 -24.77 -4.60 30.33
N GLY A 180 -24.08 -3.57 30.83
CA GLY A 180 -23.52 -3.44 32.19
C GLY A 180 -22.00 -3.23 32.23
#